data_AF-A0A6C0BG28-F1
#
_entry.id   AF-A0A6C0BG28-F1
#
_cell.length_a   1.000
_cell.length_b   1.000
_cell.length_c   1.000
_cell.angle_alpha   90.00
_cell.angle_beta   90.00
_cell.angle_gamma   90.00
#
_symmetry.space_group_name_H-M   'P 1'
#
loop_
_entity.id
_entity.type
_entity.pdbx_description
1 polymer ?
#
loop_
_entity_poly.entity_id
_entity_poly.type
_entity_poly.pdbx_seq_one_letter_code
_entity_poly.pdbx_strand_id
1 'polypeptide(L)'
;MQFQSFSIPSHPEWATIHVKAPESESRVPIHLCCVIDTSGSMEDDDKLENVKRSLHYLLNFLGEKDRISVITFSSTAKTILNKMCCSLTEKENLRTHIAMIHLEFSTNLSAALVETRNVLLMNPSGEALPRLNPSGIKQGILLLTDGMANDGVKEPDQIVAMTKKLLQDYHGTSLSCIGYGTDHNAELLQSMATEGGGSYSIVNTLEDVATVFGNVLGGLISCSFQQVCITLPKNTEIKSRYATNHLNELEIMVGDLSAGMEAVVLAKLPLGHVLTVKAYDLKASQLVTVETTVSSSEDVTIQTDGEAHYLRFDVLALLDDIASGKQTYEHYLEMVVACTHDIKVYREKHAHPLWDLLLNELDRALKTLKFPHMYHRNISKQHGAYLGMMRGTSSQPVDEMPSDHYNIFSNGVQHTLSHELTREVTQSFDVTFGSVGAGSAATTAGTIAGTTASLIELTGGSSMSFAAAVSAANAVKPRPQRKGWSHYGGLSLTPTKTCATSSGLPVFPESTFMWNGQDGTQPQ
;
A
#
# COMPACT_ATOMS: atom_id res chain seq x y z
N MET A 1 10.68 -18.06 8.83
CA MET A 1 10.21 -16.93 9.64
C MET A 1 11.08 -16.86 10.89
N GLN A 2 11.62 -15.69 11.24
CA GLN A 2 12.33 -15.50 12.49
C GLN A 2 11.35 -14.92 13.50
N PHE A 3 11.24 -15.58 14.65
CA PHE A 3 10.28 -15.21 15.67
C PHE A 3 10.96 -15.20 17.04
N GLN A 4 10.92 -14.06 17.70
CA GLN A 4 11.60 -13.83 18.97
C GLN A 4 10.67 -13.09 19.92
N SER A 5 10.77 -13.40 21.21
CA SER A 5 10.11 -12.61 22.24
C SER A 5 11.00 -12.45 23.45
N PHE A 6 11.08 -11.21 23.95
CA PHE A 6 12.00 -10.84 25.02
C PHE A 6 11.37 -9.87 26.00
N SER A 7 11.70 -9.97 27.29
CA SER A 7 11.26 -9.00 28.30
C SER A 7 11.99 -7.67 28.16
N ILE A 8 11.30 -6.57 28.47
CA ILE A 8 11.89 -5.23 28.44
C ILE A 8 12.54 -4.93 29.80
N PRO A 9 13.84 -4.57 29.89
CA PRO A 9 14.53 -4.43 31.17
C PRO A 9 13.91 -3.39 32.13
N SER A 10 13.51 -2.22 31.64
CA SER A 10 12.89 -1.19 32.47
C SER A 10 11.42 -1.49 32.79
N HIS A 11 10.80 -2.38 32.02
CA HIS A 11 9.40 -2.77 32.08
C HIS A 11 9.26 -4.30 32.03
N PRO A 12 9.71 -5.03 33.07
CA PRO A 12 9.83 -6.49 33.03
C PRO A 12 8.48 -7.23 32.93
N GLU A 13 7.37 -6.54 33.20
CA GLU A 13 6.02 -7.03 32.98
C GLU A 13 5.60 -7.01 31.49
N TRP A 14 6.35 -6.30 30.64
CA TRP A 14 6.14 -6.22 29.20
C TRP A 14 7.16 -7.07 28.45
N ALA A 15 6.66 -7.76 27.44
CA ALA A 15 7.44 -8.51 26.47
C ALA A 15 7.26 -7.88 25.09
N THR A 16 8.38 -7.73 24.39
CA THR A 16 8.42 -7.37 22.99
C THR A 16 8.32 -8.64 22.15
N ILE A 17 7.37 -8.67 21.22
CA ILE A 17 7.11 -9.80 20.33
C ILE A 17 7.52 -9.38 18.91
N HIS A 18 8.60 -9.95 18.40
CA HIS A 18 9.19 -9.65 17.09
C HIS A 18 8.94 -10.78 16.11
N VAL A 19 8.23 -10.46 15.02
CA VAL A 19 8.07 -11.36 13.88
C VAL A 19 8.81 -10.75 12.70
N LYS A 20 9.84 -11.42 12.20
CA LYS A 20 10.64 -10.97 11.06
C LYS A 20 10.59 -11.97 9.91
N ALA A 21 10.25 -11.47 8.73
CA ALA A 21 10.43 -12.23 7.50
C ALA A 21 11.92 -12.19 7.11
N PRO A 22 12.49 -13.33 6.69
CA PRO A 22 13.87 -13.34 6.21
C PRO A 22 13.97 -12.48 4.94
N GLU A 23 15.16 -11.94 4.71
CA GLU A 23 15.51 -11.43 3.38
C GLU A 23 15.41 -12.58 2.37
N SER A 24 14.81 -12.32 1.22
CA SER A 24 14.65 -13.33 0.17
C SER A 24 14.86 -12.68 -1.18
N GLU A 25 15.81 -13.20 -1.95
CA GLU A 25 16.04 -12.82 -3.34
C GLU A 25 15.02 -13.46 -4.29
N SER A 26 14.33 -14.52 -3.85
CA SER A 26 13.33 -15.23 -4.67
C SER A 26 11.92 -14.76 -4.33
N ARG A 27 11.26 -14.04 -5.23
CA ARG A 27 9.83 -13.71 -5.17
C ARG A 27 8.96 -14.92 -5.51
N VAL A 28 7.78 -15.01 -4.89
CA VAL A 28 6.75 -15.97 -5.31
C VAL A 28 5.96 -15.44 -6.52
N PRO A 29 5.39 -16.33 -7.35
CA PRO A 29 4.49 -15.88 -8.42
C PRO A 29 3.25 -15.20 -7.82
N ILE A 30 2.70 -14.23 -8.55
CA ILE A 30 1.49 -13.54 -8.12
C ILE A 30 0.34 -13.75 -9.10
N HIS A 31 -0.89 -13.73 -8.59
CA HIS A 31 -2.09 -13.55 -9.39
C HIS A 31 -2.70 -12.20 -9.04
N LEU A 32 -2.59 -11.25 -9.96
CA LEU A 32 -3.16 -9.92 -9.82
C LEU A 32 -4.51 -9.84 -10.53
N CYS A 33 -5.56 -9.47 -9.81
CA CYS A 33 -6.88 -9.21 -10.36
C CYS A 33 -7.13 -7.70 -10.38
N CYS A 34 -7.07 -7.09 -11.57
CA CYS A 34 -7.37 -5.68 -11.78
C CYS A 34 -8.87 -5.51 -12.04
N VAL A 35 -9.54 -4.77 -11.17
CA VAL A 35 -10.97 -4.47 -11.24
C VAL A 35 -11.12 -3.00 -11.58
N ILE A 36 -11.53 -2.72 -12.81
CA ILE A 36 -11.43 -1.41 -13.45
C ILE A 36 -12.83 -0.82 -13.61
N ASP A 37 -13.03 0.35 -13.04
CA ASP A 37 -14.20 1.16 -13.30
C ASP A 37 -14.13 1.71 -14.72
N THR A 38 -15.22 1.55 -15.46
CA THR A 38 -15.38 2.03 -16.84
C THR A 38 -16.58 2.96 -16.95
N SER A 39 -17.08 3.48 -15.83
CA SER A 39 -18.19 4.44 -15.81
C SER A 39 -17.84 5.74 -16.52
N GLY A 40 -18.87 6.49 -16.93
CA GLY A 40 -18.69 7.73 -17.70
C GLY A 40 -17.85 8.80 -17.00
N SER A 41 -17.78 8.83 -15.67
CA SER A 41 -16.90 9.77 -14.93
C SER A 41 -15.42 9.53 -15.17
N MET A 42 -15.05 8.30 -15.57
CA MET A 42 -13.68 7.94 -15.94
C MET A 42 -13.23 8.58 -17.26
N GLU A 43 -14.13 9.25 -18.00
CA GLU A 43 -13.78 10.10 -19.15
C GLU A 43 -13.06 11.39 -18.72
N ASP A 44 -13.48 11.95 -17.58
CA ASP A 44 -12.97 13.24 -17.10
C ASP A 44 -11.47 13.14 -16.81
N ASP A 45 -10.73 14.20 -17.16
CA ASP A 45 -9.29 14.35 -16.92
C ASP A 45 -8.44 13.14 -17.34
N ASP A 46 -8.85 12.45 -18.41
CA ASP A 46 -8.16 11.27 -18.95
C ASP A 46 -8.00 10.12 -17.92
N LYS A 47 -8.87 10.00 -16.91
CA LYS A 47 -8.73 9.00 -15.82
C LYS A 47 -8.63 7.56 -16.35
N LEU A 48 -9.52 7.13 -17.26
CA LEU A 48 -9.46 5.78 -17.83
C LEU A 48 -8.17 5.56 -18.62
N GLU A 49 -7.72 6.57 -19.36
CA GLU A 49 -6.48 6.50 -20.12
C GLU A 49 -5.27 6.42 -19.18
N ASN A 50 -5.29 7.13 -18.05
CA ASN A 50 -4.29 7.00 -17.00
C ASN A 50 -4.32 5.59 -16.38
N VAL A 51 -5.50 5.00 -16.14
CA VAL A 51 -5.60 3.58 -15.71
C VAL A 51 -4.94 2.65 -16.71
N LYS A 52 -5.23 2.79 -18.01
CA LYS A 52 -4.61 1.96 -19.06
C LYS A 52 -3.10 2.09 -19.05
N ARG A 53 -2.58 3.31 -19.00
CA ARG A 53 -1.13 3.58 -18.89
C ARG A 53 -0.54 2.90 -17.66
N SER A 54 -1.15 3.06 -16.49
CA SER A 54 -0.74 2.39 -15.24
C SER A 54 -0.65 0.87 -15.41
N LEU A 55 -1.63 0.26 -16.05
CA LEU A 55 -1.64 -1.18 -16.30
C LEU A 55 -0.57 -1.61 -17.31
N HIS A 56 -0.31 -0.82 -18.35
CA HIS A 56 0.79 -1.06 -19.29
C HIS A 56 2.15 -1.06 -18.57
N TYR A 57 2.38 -0.11 -17.66
CA TYR A 57 3.58 -0.09 -16.82
C TYR A 57 3.63 -1.29 -15.88
N LEU A 58 2.53 -1.60 -15.20
CA LEU A 58 2.45 -2.76 -14.30
C LEU A 58 2.88 -4.06 -14.99
N LEU A 59 2.45 -4.27 -16.24
CA LEU A 59 2.81 -5.47 -17.02
C LEU A 59 4.31 -5.65 -17.21
N ASN A 60 5.13 -4.59 -17.15
CA ASN A 60 6.58 -4.70 -17.25
C ASN A 60 7.18 -5.46 -16.05
N PHE A 61 6.60 -5.31 -14.87
CA PHE A 61 7.07 -5.87 -13.59
C PHE A 61 6.51 -7.26 -13.27
N LEU A 62 5.53 -7.72 -14.05
CA LEU A 62 5.04 -9.09 -13.96
C LEU A 62 5.99 -10.05 -14.70
N GLY A 63 6.38 -11.13 -14.03
CA GLY A 63 7.20 -12.21 -14.59
C GLY A 63 6.36 -13.29 -15.28
N GLU A 64 7.03 -14.21 -15.99
CA GLU A 64 6.36 -15.24 -16.81
C GLU A 64 5.49 -16.21 -16.01
N LYS A 65 5.75 -16.35 -14.71
CA LYS A 65 4.98 -17.20 -13.78
C LYS A 65 3.77 -16.48 -13.19
N ASP A 66 3.66 -15.17 -13.38
CA ASP A 66 2.56 -14.39 -12.86
C ASP A 66 1.33 -14.52 -13.75
N ARG A 67 0.18 -14.29 -13.13
CA ARG A 67 -1.11 -14.29 -13.79
C ARG A 67 -1.80 -12.95 -13.60
N ILE A 68 -2.51 -12.51 -14.63
CA ILE A 68 -3.37 -11.34 -14.55
C ILE A 68 -4.81 -11.70 -14.91
N SER A 69 -5.75 -11.17 -14.14
CA SER A 69 -7.15 -11.10 -14.53
C SER A 69 -7.55 -9.63 -14.64
N VAL A 70 -8.33 -9.29 -15.67
CA VAL A 70 -8.87 -7.95 -15.86
C VAL A 70 -10.38 -8.05 -15.90
N ILE A 71 -11.02 -7.34 -14.98
CA ILE A 71 -12.47 -7.22 -14.88
C ILE A 71 -12.79 -5.74 -15.09
N THR A 72 -13.69 -5.43 -16.00
CA THR A 72 -14.24 -4.08 -16.16
C THR A 72 -15.64 -4.03 -15.57
N PHE A 73 -15.99 -2.92 -14.95
CA PHE A 73 -17.35 -2.73 -14.44
C PHE A 73 -17.91 -1.35 -14.73
N SER A 74 -19.21 -1.33 -14.95
CA SER A 74 -20.06 -0.17 -15.20
C SER A 74 -21.41 -0.47 -14.55
N SER A 75 -22.54 -0.39 -15.27
CA SER A 75 -23.82 -1.02 -14.88
C SER A 75 -23.70 -2.55 -14.67
N THR A 76 -22.80 -3.20 -15.40
CA THR A 76 -22.51 -4.64 -15.29
C THR A 76 -21.01 -4.88 -15.14
N ALA A 77 -20.62 -6.06 -14.64
CA ALA A 77 -19.22 -6.46 -14.56
C ALA A 77 -18.90 -7.53 -15.61
N LYS A 78 -17.74 -7.44 -16.26
CA LYS A 78 -17.30 -8.34 -17.33
C LYS A 78 -15.84 -8.71 -17.13
N THR A 79 -15.52 -10.00 -17.22
CA THR A 79 -14.14 -10.47 -17.26
C THR A 79 -13.58 -10.35 -18.68
N ILE A 80 -12.58 -9.49 -18.87
CA ILE A 80 -11.89 -9.28 -20.16
C ILE A 80 -10.72 -10.25 -20.30
N LEU A 81 -9.98 -10.48 -19.22
CA LEU A 81 -8.85 -11.41 -19.16
C LEU A 81 -9.01 -12.30 -17.93
N ASN A 82 -8.87 -13.62 -18.08
CA ASN A 82 -9.05 -14.58 -16.99
C ASN A 82 -7.78 -15.38 -16.72
N LYS A 83 -7.04 -15.01 -15.67
CA LYS A 83 -5.81 -15.69 -15.19
C LYS A 83 -4.77 -15.93 -16.29
N MET A 84 -4.63 -14.97 -17.20
CA MET A 84 -3.69 -15.04 -18.31
C MET A 84 -2.25 -14.96 -17.81
N CYS A 85 -1.37 -15.81 -18.35
CA CYS A 85 0.06 -15.79 -18.00
C CYS A 85 0.74 -14.53 -18.55
N CYS A 86 1.69 -13.99 -17.80
CA CYS A 86 2.43 -12.78 -18.19
C CYS A 86 3.76 -13.11 -18.89
N SER A 87 3.78 -14.10 -19.79
CA SER A 87 4.96 -14.43 -20.58
C SER A 87 5.30 -13.31 -21.56
N LEU A 88 6.56 -13.25 -22.03
CA LEU A 88 6.99 -12.22 -22.99
C LEU A 88 6.11 -12.18 -24.26
N THR A 89 5.62 -13.33 -24.71
CA THR A 89 4.74 -13.44 -25.89
C THR A 89 3.31 -12.98 -25.59
N GLU A 90 2.78 -13.27 -24.41
CA GLU A 90 1.42 -12.91 -24.01
C GLU A 90 1.30 -11.43 -23.64
N LYS A 91 2.38 -10.78 -23.17
CA LYS A 91 2.31 -9.37 -22.75
C LYS A 91 1.75 -8.46 -23.82
N GLU A 92 2.07 -8.66 -25.09
CA GLU A 92 1.52 -7.83 -26.18
C GLU A 92 0.01 -8.06 -26.40
N ASN A 93 -0.43 -9.32 -26.26
CA ASN A 93 -1.85 -9.67 -26.27
C ASN A 93 -2.59 -8.99 -25.10
N LEU A 94 -2.00 -8.99 -23.90
CA LEU A 94 -2.54 -8.31 -22.72
C LEU A 94 -2.64 -6.79 -22.94
N ARG A 95 -1.59 -6.16 -23.50
CA ARG A 95 -1.60 -4.73 -23.86
C ARG A 95 -2.72 -4.40 -24.83
N THR A 96 -2.92 -5.23 -25.84
CA THR A 96 -4.00 -5.04 -26.83
C THR A 96 -5.38 -5.07 -26.16
N HIS A 97 -5.63 -6.01 -25.26
CA HIS A 97 -6.89 -6.09 -24.51
C HIS A 97 -7.12 -4.88 -23.60
N ILE A 98 -6.08 -4.40 -22.92
CA ILE A 98 -6.15 -3.19 -22.08
C ILE A 98 -6.47 -1.96 -22.93
N ALA A 99 -5.84 -1.82 -24.10
CA ALA A 99 -6.08 -0.69 -25.00
C ALA A 99 -7.55 -0.62 -25.48
N MET A 100 -8.21 -1.77 -25.66
CA MET A 100 -9.60 -1.89 -26.11
C MET A 100 -10.66 -1.59 -25.03
N ILE A 101 -10.26 -1.43 -23.76
CA ILE A 101 -11.19 -1.03 -22.70
C ILE A 101 -11.78 0.35 -23.05
N HIS A 102 -13.09 0.50 -22.95
CA HIS A 102 -13.78 1.73 -23.30
C HIS A 102 -14.82 2.07 -22.23
N LEU A 103 -15.26 3.32 -22.26
CA LEU A 103 -16.25 3.85 -21.33
C LEU A 103 -17.61 3.20 -21.57
N GLU A 104 -18.30 2.94 -20.49
CA GLU A 104 -19.68 2.49 -20.40
C GLU A 104 -20.42 3.39 -19.37
N PHE A 105 -21.71 3.16 -19.16
CA PHE A 105 -22.53 3.97 -18.27
C PHE A 105 -22.67 3.36 -16.87
N SER A 106 -22.78 4.21 -15.85
CA SER A 106 -23.03 3.85 -14.44
C SER A 106 -21.89 3.11 -13.74
N THR A 107 -22.02 2.91 -12.41
CA THR A 107 -21.00 2.35 -11.51
C THR A 107 -21.62 1.34 -10.53
N ASN A 108 -21.56 0.05 -10.88
CA ASN A 108 -22.06 -1.07 -10.09
C ASN A 108 -20.91 -1.85 -9.45
N LEU A 109 -20.39 -1.31 -8.35
CA LEU A 109 -19.29 -1.90 -7.60
C LEU A 109 -19.66 -3.29 -7.03
N SER A 110 -20.93 -3.49 -6.68
CA SER A 110 -21.41 -4.77 -6.14
C SER A 110 -21.31 -5.92 -7.16
N ALA A 111 -21.62 -5.65 -8.44
CA ALA A 111 -21.43 -6.59 -9.53
C ALA A 111 -19.95 -6.92 -9.74
N ALA A 112 -19.07 -5.91 -9.62
CA ALA A 112 -17.62 -6.09 -9.74
C ALA A 112 -17.07 -7.03 -8.66
N LEU A 113 -17.55 -6.92 -7.42
CA LEU A 113 -17.15 -7.82 -6.33
C LEU A 113 -17.62 -9.26 -6.57
N VAL A 114 -18.85 -9.44 -7.08
CA VAL A 114 -19.37 -10.77 -7.44
C VAL A 114 -18.56 -11.40 -8.57
N GLU A 115 -18.25 -10.63 -9.61
CA GLU A 115 -17.46 -11.14 -10.74
C GLU A 115 -16.01 -11.44 -10.31
N THR A 116 -15.42 -10.60 -9.45
CA THR A 116 -14.11 -10.86 -8.83
C THR A 116 -14.12 -12.18 -8.08
N ARG A 117 -15.17 -12.44 -7.29
CA ARG A 117 -15.34 -13.72 -6.61
C ARG A 117 -15.42 -14.88 -7.59
N ASN A 118 -16.09 -14.75 -8.73
CA ASN A 118 -16.17 -15.80 -9.74
C ASN A 118 -14.80 -16.09 -10.37
N VAL A 119 -14.04 -15.05 -10.74
CA VAL A 119 -12.68 -15.17 -11.28
C VAL A 119 -11.71 -15.80 -10.26
N LEU A 120 -11.90 -15.55 -8.96
CA LEU A 120 -11.13 -16.23 -7.94
C LEU A 120 -11.56 -17.70 -7.75
N LEU A 121 -12.86 -18.00 -7.91
CA LEU A 121 -13.44 -19.34 -7.67
C LEU A 121 -13.12 -20.31 -8.79
N MET A 122 -12.97 -19.82 -10.02
CA MET A 122 -12.95 -20.67 -11.21
C MET A 122 -11.59 -20.63 -11.89
N ASN A 123 -11.14 -21.77 -12.42
CA ASN A 123 -10.07 -21.80 -13.40
C ASN A 123 -10.58 -21.24 -14.75
N PRO A 124 -9.71 -20.99 -15.74
CA PRO A 124 -10.14 -20.48 -17.05
C PRO A 124 -11.12 -21.41 -17.78
N SER A 125 -11.16 -22.70 -17.42
CA SER A 125 -12.07 -23.71 -17.97
C SER A 125 -13.42 -23.79 -17.26
N GLY A 126 -13.66 -22.97 -16.22
CA GLY A 126 -14.92 -22.93 -15.46
C GLY A 126 -15.02 -23.94 -14.31
N GLU A 127 -13.94 -24.64 -13.98
CA GLU A 127 -13.92 -25.58 -12.85
C GLU A 127 -13.57 -24.87 -11.55
N ALA A 128 -14.21 -25.28 -10.45
CA ALA A 128 -13.97 -24.70 -9.14
C ALA A 128 -12.54 -24.98 -8.64
N LEU A 129 -11.84 -23.92 -8.25
CA LEU A 129 -10.56 -23.97 -7.57
C LEU A 129 -10.77 -24.15 -6.06
N PRO A 130 -9.81 -24.78 -5.36
CA PRO A 130 -9.80 -24.79 -3.91
C PRO A 130 -9.82 -23.36 -3.34
N ARG A 131 -10.62 -23.14 -2.30
CA ARG A 131 -10.75 -21.84 -1.61
C ARG A 131 -9.48 -21.40 -0.90
N LEU A 132 -8.74 -22.37 -0.35
CA LEU A 132 -7.38 -22.16 0.14
C LEU A 132 -6.45 -22.33 -1.06
N ASN A 133 -5.74 -21.28 -1.43
CA ASN A 133 -4.83 -21.28 -2.57
C ASN A 133 -3.60 -22.16 -2.26
N PRO A 134 -3.54 -23.44 -2.69
CA PRO A 134 -2.46 -24.35 -2.33
C PRO A 134 -1.23 -24.15 -3.22
N SER A 135 -1.29 -23.18 -4.15
CA SER A 135 -0.37 -23.11 -5.28
C SER A 135 0.89 -22.28 -5.01
N GLY A 136 1.06 -21.74 -3.80
CA GLY A 136 2.20 -20.85 -3.47
C GLY A 136 2.17 -19.54 -4.28
N ILE A 137 1.02 -19.17 -4.85
CA ILE A 137 0.81 -17.94 -5.62
C ILE A 137 0.17 -16.90 -4.71
N LYS A 138 0.81 -15.73 -4.56
CA LYS A 138 0.20 -14.62 -3.81
C LYS A 138 -0.91 -13.96 -4.65
N GLN A 139 -2.10 -13.86 -4.08
CA GLN A 139 -3.25 -13.21 -4.73
C GLN A 139 -3.44 -11.79 -4.24
N GLY A 140 -3.69 -10.87 -5.19
CA GLY A 140 -3.99 -9.47 -4.92
C GLY A 140 -5.09 -8.95 -5.84
N ILE A 141 -6.02 -8.18 -5.29
CA ILE A 141 -7.03 -7.43 -6.02
C ILE A 141 -6.63 -5.97 -6.02
N LEU A 142 -6.67 -5.36 -7.20
CA LEU A 142 -6.45 -3.94 -7.41
C LEU A 142 -7.74 -3.31 -7.95
N LEU A 143 -8.47 -2.61 -7.09
CA LEU A 143 -9.66 -1.86 -7.48
C LEU A 143 -9.26 -0.45 -7.93
N LEU A 144 -9.62 -0.10 -9.16
CA LEU A 144 -9.28 1.16 -9.83
C LEU A 144 -10.59 1.88 -10.17
N THR A 145 -10.93 2.95 -9.45
CA THR A 145 -12.24 3.61 -9.58
C THR A 145 -12.15 5.09 -9.27
N ASP A 146 -13.00 5.89 -9.90
CA ASP A 146 -13.19 7.31 -9.59
C ASP A 146 -14.59 7.60 -9.00
N GLY A 147 -15.39 6.55 -8.81
CA GLY A 147 -16.83 6.68 -8.67
C GLY A 147 -17.37 6.50 -7.25
N MET A 148 -18.63 6.91 -7.11
CA MET A 148 -19.52 6.48 -6.04
C MET A 148 -20.35 5.30 -6.54
N ALA A 149 -20.52 4.26 -5.73
CA ALA A 149 -21.43 3.16 -6.05
C ALA A 149 -22.84 3.71 -6.25
N ASN A 150 -23.28 3.77 -7.51
CA ASN A 150 -24.52 4.46 -7.91
C ASN A 150 -25.54 3.50 -8.54
N ASP A 151 -25.18 2.23 -8.73
CA ASP A 151 -26.04 1.14 -9.20
C ASP A 151 -25.78 -0.17 -8.44
N GLY A 152 -26.80 -1.05 -8.38
CA GLY A 152 -26.79 -2.23 -7.53
C GLY A 152 -26.85 -1.90 -6.03
N VAL A 153 -26.00 -2.54 -5.23
CA VAL A 153 -25.86 -2.22 -3.79
C VAL A 153 -25.02 -0.95 -3.65
N LYS A 154 -25.61 0.09 -3.06
CA LYS A 154 -25.01 1.43 -2.92
C LYS A 154 -24.56 1.75 -1.50
N GLU A 155 -25.17 1.08 -0.51
CA GLU A 155 -24.91 1.31 0.90
C GLU A 155 -23.48 0.87 1.27
N PRO A 156 -22.61 1.78 1.75
CA PRO A 156 -21.21 1.48 2.05
C PRO A 156 -21.02 0.25 2.96
N ASP A 157 -21.80 0.14 4.02
CA ASP A 157 -21.71 -0.97 4.98
C ASP A 157 -21.99 -2.33 4.34
N GLN A 158 -22.93 -2.37 3.39
CA GLN A 158 -23.24 -3.61 2.67
C GLN A 158 -22.12 -3.98 1.70
N ILE A 159 -21.52 -3.00 1.03
CA ILE A 159 -20.36 -3.21 0.14
C ILE A 159 -19.17 -3.73 0.95
N VAL A 160 -18.88 -3.12 2.10
CA VAL A 160 -17.83 -3.57 3.02
C VAL A 160 -18.10 -5.00 3.52
N ALA A 161 -19.35 -5.33 3.85
CA ALA A 161 -19.73 -6.69 4.22
C ALA A 161 -19.53 -7.70 3.06
N MET A 162 -19.84 -7.31 1.82
CA MET A 162 -19.55 -8.13 0.63
C MET A 162 -18.05 -8.34 0.44
N THR A 163 -17.25 -7.29 0.60
CA THR A 163 -15.78 -7.35 0.56
C THR A 163 -15.25 -8.31 1.63
N LYS A 164 -15.70 -8.17 2.87
CA LYS A 164 -15.32 -9.06 3.97
C LYS A 164 -15.66 -10.52 3.66
N LYS A 165 -16.86 -10.78 3.14
CA LYS A 165 -17.28 -12.13 2.74
C LYS A 165 -16.41 -12.70 1.62
N LEU A 166 -16.05 -11.88 0.63
CA LEU A 166 -15.13 -12.28 -0.45
C LEU A 166 -13.76 -12.67 0.13
N LEU A 167 -13.20 -11.87 1.03
CA LEU A 167 -11.87 -12.11 1.59
C LEU A 167 -11.84 -13.27 2.60
N GLN A 168 -12.96 -13.54 3.28
CA GLN A 168 -13.15 -14.75 4.08
C GLN A 168 -13.24 -16.01 3.20
N ASP A 169 -13.92 -15.93 2.05
CA ASP A 169 -13.97 -17.02 1.09
C ASP A 169 -12.58 -17.33 0.48
N TYR A 170 -11.67 -16.34 0.44
CA TYR A 170 -10.31 -16.41 -0.13
C TYR A 170 -9.23 -15.86 0.79
N HIS A 171 -8.99 -16.59 1.85
CA HIS A 171 -7.92 -16.32 2.80
C HIS A 171 -6.56 -16.09 2.09
N GLY A 172 -5.89 -14.99 2.47
CA GLY A 172 -4.60 -14.58 1.89
C GLY A 172 -4.69 -13.69 0.65
N THR A 173 -5.90 -13.41 0.12
CA THR A 173 -6.08 -12.38 -0.92
C THR A 173 -6.06 -11.00 -0.29
N SER A 174 -5.21 -10.11 -0.80
CA SER A 174 -5.20 -8.70 -0.37
C SER A 174 -6.00 -7.83 -1.33
N LEU A 175 -6.75 -6.84 -0.83
CA LEU A 175 -7.46 -5.85 -1.65
C LEU A 175 -6.88 -4.46 -1.44
N SER A 176 -6.33 -3.86 -2.50
CA SER A 176 -5.93 -2.45 -2.53
C SER A 176 -6.86 -1.65 -3.44
N CYS A 177 -7.16 -0.42 -3.03
CA CYS A 177 -8.07 0.47 -3.73
C CYS A 177 -7.32 1.73 -4.16
N ILE A 178 -7.41 2.08 -5.44
CA ILE A 178 -6.85 3.29 -6.00
C ILE A 178 -8.01 4.16 -6.50
N GLY A 179 -8.15 5.33 -5.87
CA GLY A 179 -9.06 6.39 -6.28
C GLY A 179 -8.42 7.25 -7.37
N TYR A 180 -9.09 7.45 -8.49
CA TYR A 180 -8.65 8.37 -9.55
C TYR A 180 -9.41 9.69 -9.44
N GLY A 181 -8.68 10.82 -9.36
CA GLY A 181 -9.28 12.13 -9.16
C GLY A 181 -9.71 12.39 -7.71
N THR A 182 -10.61 13.36 -7.50
CA THR A 182 -11.02 13.81 -6.16
C THR A 182 -12.44 13.42 -5.74
N ASP A 183 -13.23 12.86 -6.66
CA ASP A 183 -14.69 12.80 -6.52
C ASP A 183 -15.21 11.42 -6.11
N HIS A 184 -14.30 10.47 -5.84
CA HIS A 184 -14.64 9.12 -5.35
C HIS A 184 -14.98 9.10 -3.86
N ASN A 185 -15.70 8.06 -3.43
CA ASN A 185 -15.98 7.83 -2.01
C ASN A 185 -14.73 7.28 -1.28
N ALA A 186 -13.87 8.18 -0.81
CA ALA A 186 -12.61 7.84 -0.13
C ALA A 186 -12.80 6.99 1.13
N GLU A 187 -13.86 7.25 1.90
CA GLU A 187 -14.16 6.52 3.13
C GLU A 187 -14.53 5.06 2.84
N LEU A 188 -15.37 4.82 1.83
CA LEU A 188 -15.71 3.47 1.39
C LEU A 188 -14.47 2.71 0.91
N LEU A 189 -13.66 3.32 0.04
CA LEU A 189 -12.46 2.68 -0.51
C LEU A 189 -11.42 2.38 0.58
N GLN A 190 -11.27 3.28 1.56
CA GLN A 190 -10.41 3.06 2.72
C GLN A 190 -10.91 1.90 3.58
N SER A 191 -12.22 1.83 3.86
CA SER A 191 -12.81 0.71 4.60
C SER A 191 -12.63 -0.62 3.87
N MET A 192 -12.86 -0.66 2.56
CA MET A 192 -12.65 -1.85 1.74
C MET A 192 -11.19 -2.31 1.75
N ALA A 193 -10.23 -1.39 1.56
CA ALA A 193 -8.80 -1.71 1.60
C ALA A 193 -8.36 -2.19 2.99
N THR A 194 -8.94 -1.62 4.05
CA THR A 194 -8.67 -2.01 5.45
C THR A 194 -9.15 -3.43 5.73
N GLU A 195 -10.39 -3.77 5.37
CA GLU A 195 -10.88 -5.17 5.44
C GLU A 195 -10.03 -6.10 4.56
N GLY A 196 -9.55 -5.58 3.43
CA GLY A 196 -8.65 -6.20 2.47
C GLY A 196 -7.23 -6.48 2.92
N GLY A 197 -6.79 -5.94 4.06
CA GLY A 197 -5.38 -5.94 4.46
C GLY A 197 -4.43 -5.25 3.47
N GLY A 198 -4.96 -4.50 2.50
CA GLY A 198 -4.21 -3.78 1.49
C GLY A 198 -4.05 -2.30 1.82
N SER A 199 -3.98 -1.46 0.79
CA SER A 199 -3.83 -0.01 0.96
C SER A 199 -4.82 0.75 0.09
N TYR A 200 -5.20 1.92 0.59
CA TYR A 200 -5.93 2.91 -0.17
C TYR A 200 -4.99 4.03 -0.61
N SER A 201 -5.07 4.44 -1.87
CA SER A 201 -4.26 5.51 -2.43
C SER A 201 -5.05 6.33 -3.44
N ILE A 202 -4.63 7.57 -3.65
CA ILE A 202 -5.23 8.47 -4.62
C ILE A 202 -4.18 8.75 -5.70
N VAL A 203 -4.62 8.73 -6.95
CA VAL A 203 -3.80 9.07 -8.11
C VAL A 203 -4.43 10.27 -8.79
N ASN A 204 -3.70 11.40 -8.78
CA ASN A 204 -4.10 12.62 -9.50
C ASN A 204 -3.16 12.89 -10.69
N THR A 205 -1.92 12.38 -10.62
CA THR A 205 -0.88 12.58 -11.61
C THR A 205 -0.23 11.24 -12.01
N LEU A 206 0.49 11.22 -13.13
CA LEU A 206 1.26 10.05 -13.55
C LEU A 206 2.42 9.72 -12.60
N GLU A 207 2.96 10.71 -11.89
CA GLU A 207 4.00 10.50 -10.88
C GLU A 207 3.42 9.74 -9.66
N ASP A 208 2.17 10.03 -9.28
CA ASP A 208 1.45 9.29 -8.25
C ASP A 208 1.25 7.82 -8.67
N VAL A 209 0.97 7.56 -9.95
CA VAL A 209 0.82 6.19 -10.48
C VAL A 209 2.05 5.36 -10.14
N ALA A 210 3.24 5.82 -10.53
CA ALA A 210 4.47 5.08 -10.32
C ALA A 210 4.69 4.72 -8.85
N THR A 211 4.49 5.70 -7.97
CA THR A 211 4.69 5.53 -6.53
C THR A 211 3.67 4.58 -5.92
N VAL A 212 2.39 4.78 -6.21
CA VAL A 212 1.28 3.97 -5.67
C VAL A 212 1.40 2.53 -6.15
N PHE A 213 1.62 2.33 -7.45
CA PHE A 213 1.76 1.00 -8.02
C PHE A 213 3.03 0.31 -7.53
N GLY A 214 4.15 1.01 -7.41
CA GLY A 214 5.38 0.46 -6.85
C GLY A 214 5.21 -0.06 -5.42
N ASN A 215 4.46 0.68 -4.60
CA ASN A 215 4.15 0.27 -3.24
C ASN A 215 3.23 -0.96 -3.19
N VAL A 216 2.12 -0.94 -3.92
CA VAL A 216 1.15 -2.05 -3.94
C VAL A 216 1.80 -3.31 -4.53
N LEU A 217 2.41 -3.17 -5.70
CA LEU A 217 3.02 -4.29 -6.40
C LEU A 217 4.26 -4.81 -5.67
N GLY A 218 5.10 -3.94 -5.14
CA GLY A 218 6.26 -4.35 -4.34
C GLY A 218 5.85 -5.13 -3.10
N GLY A 219 4.76 -4.74 -2.41
CA GLY A 219 4.22 -5.49 -1.29
C GLY A 219 3.69 -6.88 -1.70
N LEU A 220 3.02 -6.98 -2.85
CA LEU A 220 2.57 -8.27 -3.38
C LEU A 220 3.73 -9.19 -3.78
N ILE A 221 4.71 -8.65 -4.51
CA ILE A 221 5.86 -9.39 -5.05
C ILE A 221 6.79 -9.87 -3.93
N SER A 222 7.02 -9.03 -2.93
CA SER A 222 7.92 -9.34 -1.81
C SER A 222 7.23 -10.13 -0.69
N CYS A 223 5.92 -10.39 -0.79
CA CYS A 223 5.17 -11.15 0.22
C CYS A 223 5.79 -12.54 0.46
N SER A 224 6.18 -12.82 1.71
CA SER A 224 6.80 -14.09 2.10
C SER A 224 5.87 -14.93 2.98
N PHE A 225 5.18 -14.30 3.91
CA PHE A 225 4.19 -14.95 4.77
C PHE A 225 2.84 -14.27 4.63
N GLN A 226 1.77 -15.05 4.62
CA GLN A 226 0.40 -14.54 4.62
C GLN A 226 -0.27 -14.81 5.97
N GLN A 227 -1.21 -13.92 6.31
CA GLN A 227 -2.10 -14.09 7.47
C GLN A 227 -1.33 -14.40 8.76
N VAL A 228 -0.21 -13.73 8.98
CA VAL A 228 0.54 -13.81 10.21
C VAL A 228 -0.39 -13.41 11.36
N CYS A 229 -0.58 -14.33 12.30
CA CYS A 229 -1.44 -14.18 13.46
C CYS A 229 -0.65 -14.56 14.70
N ILE A 230 -0.60 -13.65 15.67
CA ILE A 230 0.00 -13.88 16.98
C ILE A 230 -1.13 -14.21 17.95
N THR A 231 -1.05 -15.37 18.61
CA THR A 231 -2.05 -15.84 19.55
C THR A 231 -1.51 -15.75 20.98
N LEU A 232 -2.27 -15.08 21.83
CA LEU A 232 -1.96 -14.80 23.23
C LEU A 232 -3.17 -15.15 24.13
N PRO A 233 -2.99 -15.28 25.45
CA PRO A 233 -4.12 -15.44 26.38
C PRO A 233 -5.12 -14.30 26.26
N LYS A 234 -6.42 -14.62 26.35
CA LYS A 234 -7.54 -13.70 26.10
C LYS A 234 -7.46 -12.33 26.79
N ASN A 235 -6.99 -12.28 28.04
CA ASN A 235 -6.96 -11.07 28.87
C ASN A 235 -5.57 -10.39 28.89
N THR A 236 -4.72 -10.68 27.91
CA THR A 236 -3.40 -10.07 27.81
C THR A 236 -3.53 -8.61 27.40
N GLU A 237 -2.93 -7.72 28.20
CA GLU A 237 -2.82 -6.31 27.86
C GLU A 237 -1.78 -6.15 26.75
N ILE A 238 -2.08 -5.36 25.71
CA ILE A 238 -1.19 -5.21 24.55
C ILE A 238 -1.03 -3.75 24.14
N LYS A 239 0.09 -3.43 23.50
CA LYS A 239 0.29 -2.22 22.70
C LYS A 239 0.56 -2.64 21.26
N SER A 240 -0.42 -2.38 20.38
CA SER A 240 -0.43 -2.80 18.97
C SER A 240 -1.30 -1.85 18.13
N ARG A 241 -0.99 -1.72 16.83
CA ARG A 241 -1.88 -1.09 15.83
C ARG A 241 -2.53 -2.09 14.88
N TYR A 242 -2.23 -3.38 15.04
CA TYR A 242 -2.86 -4.44 14.26
C TYR A 242 -4.27 -4.74 14.79
N ALA A 243 -5.14 -5.24 13.90
CA ALA A 243 -6.48 -5.66 14.28
C ALA A 243 -6.42 -6.84 15.26
N THR A 244 -7.33 -6.84 16.25
CA THR A 244 -7.40 -7.90 17.27
C THR A 244 -8.75 -8.57 17.31
N ASN A 245 -8.74 -9.84 17.71
CA ASN A 245 -9.91 -10.64 17.97
C ASN A 245 -9.80 -11.28 19.37
N HIS A 246 -10.92 -11.30 20.11
CA HIS A 246 -10.94 -11.68 21.53
C HIS A 246 -11.95 -12.80 21.84
N LEU A 247 -12.34 -13.62 20.84
CA LEU A 247 -13.36 -14.65 21.02
C LEU A 247 -12.97 -15.66 22.10
N ASN A 248 -11.93 -16.46 21.84
CA ASN A 248 -11.46 -17.52 22.74
C ASN A 248 -10.08 -17.18 23.32
N GLU A 249 -9.18 -16.75 22.46
CA GLU A 249 -7.84 -16.24 22.77
C GLU A 249 -7.73 -14.82 22.22
N LEU A 250 -6.66 -14.11 22.61
CA LEU A 250 -6.31 -12.84 21.98
C LEU A 250 -5.52 -13.15 20.70
N GLU A 251 -6.15 -12.92 19.55
CA GLU A 251 -5.49 -13.04 18.25
C GLU A 251 -5.16 -11.64 17.74
N ILE A 252 -3.90 -11.42 17.37
CA ILE A 252 -3.42 -10.19 16.75
C ILE A 252 -3.13 -10.51 15.28
N MET A 253 -3.90 -9.91 14.39
CA MET A 253 -3.82 -10.14 12.95
C MET A 253 -2.80 -9.18 12.33
N VAL A 254 -1.55 -9.62 12.25
CA VAL A 254 -0.47 -8.87 11.58
C VAL A 254 -0.72 -8.79 10.07
N GLY A 255 -1.29 -9.85 9.48
CA GLY A 255 -1.60 -9.91 8.06
C GLY A 255 -0.42 -10.41 7.23
N ASP A 256 -0.21 -9.84 6.05
CA ASP A 256 0.87 -10.27 5.16
C ASP A 256 2.21 -9.64 5.56
N LEU A 257 3.27 -10.45 5.57
CA LEU A 257 4.63 -10.04 5.90
C LEU A 257 5.54 -10.27 4.70
N SER A 258 6.08 -9.16 4.18
CA SER A 258 6.99 -9.16 3.05
C SER A 258 8.43 -9.42 3.46
N ALA A 259 9.27 -9.88 2.54
CA ALA A 259 10.69 -10.12 2.76
C ALA A 259 11.38 -8.88 3.36
N GLY A 260 12.24 -9.11 4.35
CA GLY A 260 12.94 -8.07 5.11
C GLY A 260 12.08 -7.27 6.09
N MET A 261 10.75 -7.40 6.04
CA MET A 261 9.85 -6.68 6.94
C MET A 261 9.74 -7.36 8.30
N GLU A 262 9.50 -6.53 9.30
CA GLU A 262 9.26 -6.94 10.67
C GLU A 262 7.96 -6.36 11.21
N ALA A 263 7.34 -7.12 12.11
CA ALA A 263 6.16 -6.73 12.85
C ALA A 263 6.48 -6.84 14.33
N VAL A 264 6.12 -5.80 15.08
CA VAL A 264 6.43 -5.69 16.51
C VAL A 264 5.20 -5.34 17.29
N VAL A 265 4.93 -6.15 18.32
CA VAL A 265 3.84 -5.96 19.29
C VAL A 265 4.40 -6.01 20.70
N LEU A 266 3.87 -5.20 21.61
CA LEU A 266 4.14 -5.37 23.04
C LEU A 266 2.97 -6.05 23.71
N ALA A 267 3.26 -6.99 24.59
CA ALA A 267 2.27 -7.69 25.37
C ALA A 267 2.73 -7.80 26.82
N LYS A 268 1.80 -7.63 27.76
CA LYS A 268 2.07 -7.77 29.18
C LYS A 268 2.11 -9.25 29.55
N LEU A 269 3.27 -9.87 29.36
CA LEU A 269 3.49 -11.30 29.52
C LEU A 269 4.74 -11.53 30.38
N PRO A 270 4.66 -12.37 31.43
CA PRO A 270 5.80 -12.67 32.27
C PRO A 270 6.84 -13.52 31.52
N LEU A 271 8.08 -13.49 32.02
CA LEU A 271 9.14 -14.40 31.60
C LEU A 271 8.68 -15.86 31.67
N GLY A 272 9.05 -16.64 30.68
CA GLY A 272 8.69 -18.06 30.57
C GLY A 272 7.30 -18.32 29.96
N HIS A 273 6.52 -17.28 29.63
CA HIS A 273 5.23 -17.48 28.97
C HIS A 273 5.42 -17.98 27.53
N VAL A 274 4.68 -19.02 27.14
CA VAL A 274 4.71 -19.56 25.78
C VAL A 274 3.65 -18.85 24.96
N LEU A 275 4.00 -18.49 23.73
CA LEU A 275 3.10 -17.83 22.81
C LEU A 275 3.26 -18.44 21.40
N THR A 276 2.20 -18.36 20.60
CA THR A 276 2.13 -19.05 19.31
C THR A 276 1.95 -18.03 18.19
N VAL A 277 2.72 -18.20 17.10
CA VAL A 277 2.54 -17.47 15.86
C VAL A 277 2.19 -18.45 14.76
N LYS A 278 1.10 -18.16 14.04
CA LYS A 278 0.65 -18.92 12.88
C LYS A 278 0.79 -18.05 11.65
N ALA A 279 1.27 -18.63 10.55
CA ALA A 279 1.38 -17.94 9.27
C ALA A 279 1.36 -18.96 8.13
N TYR A 280 0.96 -18.55 6.94
CA TYR A 280 1.13 -19.36 5.73
C TYR A 280 2.42 -18.97 5.02
N ASP A 281 3.37 -19.91 4.89
CA ASP A 281 4.61 -19.70 4.14
C ASP A 281 4.35 -19.89 2.65
N LEU A 282 4.42 -18.81 1.89
CA LEU A 282 4.16 -18.81 0.45
C LEU A 282 5.19 -19.62 -0.34
N LYS A 283 6.45 -19.67 0.12
CA LYS A 283 7.54 -20.35 -0.58
C LYS A 283 7.48 -21.86 -0.34
N ALA A 284 7.14 -22.27 0.88
CA ALA A 284 6.96 -23.66 1.24
C ALA A 284 5.53 -24.19 0.98
N SER A 285 4.59 -23.30 0.62
CA SER A 285 3.17 -23.60 0.38
C SER A 285 2.50 -24.34 1.54
N GLN A 286 2.83 -24.00 2.78
CA GLN A 286 2.33 -24.69 3.97
C GLN A 286 2.06 -23.73 5.12
N LEU A 287 1.14 -24.14 6.01
CA LEU A 287 0.93 -23.46 7.27
C LEU A 287 2.11 -23.72 8.21
N VAL A 288 2.67 -22.67 8.78
CA VAL A 288 3.74 -22.71 9.76
C VAL A 288 3.19 -22.22 11.09
N THR A 289 3.41 -23.03 12.13
CA THR A 289 3.14 -22.66 13.52
C THR A 289 4.47 -22.63 14.26
N VAL A 290 4.80 -21.50 14.85
CA VAL A 290 6.01 -21.32 15.66
C VAL A 290 5.57 -21.01 17.08
N GLU A 291 6.04 -21.80 18.03
CA GLU A 291 5.91 -21.51 19.44
C GLU A 291 7.23 -20.92 19.94
N THR A 292 7.14 -19.85 20.72
CA THR A 292 8.30 -19.28 21.40
C THR A 292 7.95 -18.96 22.83
N THR A 293 8.98 -18.80 23.65
CA THR A 293 8.85 -18.45 25.05
C THR A 293 9.42 -17.06 25.29
N VAL A 294 8.75 -16.25 26.11
CA VAL A 294 9.27 -14.96 26.56
C VAL A 294 10.55 -15.21 27.35
N SER A 295 11.67 -14.72 26.82
CA SER A 295 13.00 -14.91 27.40
C SER A 295 13.59 -13.58 27.86
N SER A 296 14.58 -13.62 28.76
CA SER A 296 15.42 -12.45 29.02
C SER A 296 16.60 -12.46 28.06
N SER A 297 16.93 -11.32 27.47
CA SER A 297 18.13 -11.17 26.65
C SER A 297 19.17 -10.33 27.39
N GLU A 298 20.43 -10.75 27.37
CA GLU A 298 21.57 -9.94 27.83
C GLU A 298 22.14 -9.05 26.71
N ASP A 299 21.66 -9.22 25.47
CA ASP A 299 22.10 -8.43 24.33
C ASP A 299 21.57 -6.99 24.44
N VAL A 300 22.49 -6.03 24.57
CA VAL A 300 22.20 -4.60 24.68
C VAL A 300 21.40 -4.09 23.49
N THR A 301 21.59 -4.64 22.29
CA THR A 301 20.86 -4.22 21.09
C THR A 301 19.39 -4.60 21.18
N ILE A 302 19.09 -5.84 21.56
CA ILE A 302 17.73 -6.36 21.77
C ILE A 302 17.04 -5.60 22.91
N GLN A 303 17.77 -5.34 23.99
CA GLN A 303 17.25 -4.55 25.12
C GLN A 303 16.89 -3.13 24.66
N THR A 304 17.80 -2.45 23.98
CA THR A 304 17.58 -1.09 23.46
C THR A 304 16.40 -1.03 22.49
N ASP A 305 16.28 -2.03 21.62
CA ASP A 305 15.19 -2.14 20.64
C ASP A 305 13.82 -2.33 21.32
N GLY A 306 13.74 -3.18 22.35
CA GLY A 306 12.53 -3.33 23.17
C GLY A 306 12.11 -2.02 23.86
N GLU A 307 13.07 -1.30 24.42
CA GLU A 307 12.86 0.02 25.05
C GLU A 307 12.40 1.06 24.02
N ALA A 308 12.99 1.03 22.82
CA ALA A 308 12.59 1.90 21.71
C ALA A 308 11.14 1.66 21.29
N HIS A 309 10.73 0.39 21.22
CA HIS A 309 9.36 0.03 20.93
C HIS A 309 8.38 0.39 22.04
N TYR A 310 8.79 0.29 23.30
CA TYR A 310 8.00 0.74 24.43
C TYR A 310 7.69 2.24 24.32
N LEU A 311 8.74 3.06 24.20
CA LEU A 311 8.63 4.50 24.06
C LEU A 311 7.85 4.89 22.80
N ARG A 312 8.03 4.15 21.69
CA ARG A 312 7.24 4.36 20.47
C ARG A 312 5.75 4.26 20.74
N PHE A 313 5.29 3.23 21.44
CA PHE A 313 3.87 3.07 21.72
C PHE A 313 3.34 4.11 22.71
N ASP A 314 4.17 4.61 23.63
CA ASP A 314 3.81 5.72 24.51
C ASP A 314 3.65 7.03 23.74
N VAL A 315 4.57 7.33 22.81
CA VAL A 315 4.45 8.47 21.89
C VAL A 315 3.16 8.34 21.07
N LEU A 316 2.90 7.17 20.50
CA LEU A 316 1.70 6.93 19.72
C LEU A 316 0.40 7.10 20.52
N ALA A 317 0.37 6.66 21.78
CA ALA A 317 -0.75 6.87 22.67
C ALA A 317 -0.96 8.36 23.01
N LEU A 318 0.13 9.10 23.23
CA LEU A 318 0.10 10.56 23.44
C LEU A 318 -0.45 11.29 22.21
N LEU A 319 -0.02 10.90 20.99
CA LEU A 319 -0.53 11.50 19.75
C LEU A 319 -2.04 11.26 19.57
N ASP A 320 -2.53 10.06 19.89
CA ASP A 320 -3.97 9.76 19.87
C ASP A 320 -4.74 10.61 20.87
N ASP A 321 -4.18 10.79 22.08
CA ASP A 321 -4.81 11.60 23.11
C ASP A 321 -4.88 13.08 22.69
N ILE A 322 -3.79 13.64 22.16
CA ILE A 322 -3.75 14.99 21.57
C ILE A 322 -4.81 15.12 20.45
N ALA A 323 -4.93 14.11 19.59
CA ALA A 323 -5.91 14.11 18.50
C ALA A 323 -7.35 14.08 19.03
N SER A 324 -7.59 13.43 20.17
CA SER A 324 -8.89 13.40 20.83
C SER A 324 -9.30 14.75 21.42
N GLY A 325 -8.34 15.59 21.81
CA GLY A 325 -8.58 16.93 22.33
C GLY A 325 -9.34 16.96 23.67
N LYS A 326 -9.24 15.90 24.46
CA LYS A 326 -9.96 15.75 25.73
C LYS A 326 -9.32 16.53 26.89
N GLN A 327 -8.03 16.84 26.80
CA GLN A 327 -7.26 17.54 27.82
C GLN A 327 -6.91 18.98 27.41
N THR A 328 -6.34 19.74 28.34
CA THR A 328 -5.94 21.13 28.09
C THR A 328 -4.65 21.22 27.28
N TYR A 329 -4.44 22.37 26.63
CA TYR A 329 -3.19 22.64 25.90
C TYR A 329 -1.96 22.53 26.81
N GLU A 330 -2.04 23.07 28.03
CA GLU A 330 -0.95 23.04 29.00
C GLU A 330 -0.57 21.59 29.37
N HIS A 331 -1.57 20.73 29.57
CA HIS A 331 -1.36 19.32 29.86
C HIS A 331 -0.64 18.60 28.72
N TYR A 332 -1.12 18.77 27.48
CA TYR A 332 -0.46 18.15 26.31
C TYR A 332 0.95 18.69 26.09
N LEU A 333 1.17 20.00 26.30
CA LEU A 333 2.49 20.61 26.18
C LEU A 333 3.47 19.99 27.19
N GLU A 334 3.07 19.86 28.45
CA GLU A 334 3.87 19.22 29.50
C GLU A 334 4.23 17.78 29.13
N MET A 335 3.26 16.97 28.68
CA MET A 335 3.49 15.59 28.27
C MET A 335 4.44 15.46 27.08
N VAL A 336 4.26 16.27 26.03
CA VAL A 336 5.13 16.24 24.83
C VAL A 336 6.55 16.64 25.19
N VAL A 337 6.73 17.67 26.04
CA VAL A 337 8.05 18.13 26.48
C VAL A 337 8.74 17.08 27.34
N ALA A 338 8.02 16.46 28.28
CA ALA A 338 8.55 15.38 29.11
C ALA A 338 8.99 14.18 28.26
N CYS A 339 8.12 13.68 27.38
CA CYS A 339 8.44 12.56 26.49
C CYS A 339 9.62 12.87 25.56
N THR A 340 9.70 14.10 25.03
CA THR A 340 10.84 14.56 24.22
C THR A 340 12.14 14.55 25.01
N HIS A 341 12.10 14.96 26.28
CA HIS A 341 13.27 14.94 27.16
C HIS A 341 13.74 13.52 27.41
N ASP A 342 12.83 12.60 27.77
CA ASP A 342 13.13 11.20 28.07
C ASP A 342 13.79 10.51 26.88
N ILE A 343 13.24 10.67 25.67
CA ILE A 343 13.82 10.11 24.44
C ILE A 343 15.21 10.68 24.15
N LYS A 344 15.43 11.99 24.36
CA LYS A 344 16.76 12.60 24.14
C LYS A 344 17.80 12.06 25.12
N VAL A 345 17.46 11.95 26.40
CA VAL A 345 18.36 11.40 27.43
C VAL A 345 18.68 9.94 27.14
N TYR A 346 17.70 9.17 26.69
CA TYR A 346 17.92 7.76 26.35
C TYR A 346 18.77 7.60 25.09
N ARG A 347 18.52 8.41 24.05
CA ARG A 347 19.29 8.46 22.79
C ARG A 347 20.78 8.72 23.02
N GLU A 348 21.15 9.57 23.98
CA GLU A 348 22.56 9.87 24.28
C GLU A 348 23.35 8.63 24.71
N LYS A 349 22.66 7.64 25.29
CA LYS A 349 23.26 6.41 25.80
C LYS A 349 23.13 5.24 24.83
N HIS A 350 22.13 5.26 23.96
CA HIS A 350 21.75 4.13 23.12
C HIS A 350 21.42 4.59 21.69
N ALA A 351 22.16 4.09 20.70
CA ALA A 351 21.88 4.37 19.28
C ALA A 351 20.72 3.51 18.76
N HIS A 352 19.74 4.12 18.07
CA HIS A 352 18.61 3.40 17.48
C HIS A 352 17.97 4.25 16.35
N PRO A 353 17.50 3.63 15.24
CA PRO A 353 16.89 4.36 14.13
C PRO A 353 15.55 5.05 14.49
N LEU A 354 14.79 4.51 15.46
CA LEU A 354 13.50 5.10 15.83
C LEU A 354 13.60 6.45 16.53
N TRP A 355 14.73 6.81 17.14
CA TRP A 355 14.82 8.02 17.95
C TRP A 355 14.51 9.29 17.16
N ASP A 356 15.13 9.44 15.98
CA ASP A 356 14.90 10.62 15.14
C ASP A 356 13.46 10.65 14.60
N LEU A 357 12.89 9.49 14.27
CA LEU A 357 11.47 9.39 13.87
C LEU A 357 10.53 9.85 14.99
N LEU A 358 10.70 9.34 16.21
CA LEU A 358 9.85 9.70 17.35
C LEU A 358 9.99 11.17 17.71
N LEU A 359 11.21 11.70 17.74
CA LEU A 359 11.47 13.11 18.02
C LEU A 359 10.84 14.02 16.96
N ASN A 360 10.88 13.63 15.69
CA ASN A 360 10.23 14.36 14.60
C ASN A 360 8.70 14.37 14.73
N GLU A 361 8.08 13.25 15.12
CA GLU A 361 6.62 13.21 15.36
C GLU A 361 6.21 14.06 16.57
N LEU A 362 6.99 14.04 17.65
CA LEU A 362 6.73 14.90 18.82
C LEU A 362 6.89 16.39 18.47
N ASP A 363 7.87 16.77 17.65
CA ASP A 363 8.03 18.15 17.18
C ASP A 363 6.84 18.59 16.29
N ARG A 364 6.32 17.70 15.43
CA ARG A 364 5.09 17.96 14.67
C ARG A 364 3.88 18.11 15.58
N ALA A 365 3.74 17.27 16.61
CA ALA A 365 2.68 17.39 17.59
C ALA A 365 2.74 18.73 18.32
N LEU A 366 3.94 19.16 18.73
CA LEU A 366 4.17 20.46 19.35
C LEU A 366 3.78 21.62 18.42
N LYS A 367 4.15 21.55 17.14
CA LYS A 367 3.76 22.55 16.12
C LYS A 367 2.25 22.58 15.92
N THR A 368 1.60 21.42 15.92
CA THR A 368 0.14 21.29 15.79
C THR A 368 -0.60 21.89 16.99
N LEU A 369 -0.11 21.65 18.20
CA LEU A 369 -0.64 22.25 19.43
C LEU A 369 -0.51 23.78 19.41
N LYS A 370 0.62 24.31 18.91
CA LYS A 370 0.87 25.76 18.81
C LYS A 370 0.07 26.44 17.69
N PHE A 371 -0.15 25.75 16.56
CA PHE A 371 -0.80 26.30 15.37
C PHE A 371 -1.88 25.35 14.82
N PRO A 372 -3.04 25.22 15.50
CA PRO A 372 -4.06 24.21 15.14
C PRO A 372 -4.64 24.38 13.72
N HIS A 373 -4.67 25.60 13.21
CA HIS A 373 -5.27 25.93 11.92
C HIS A 373 -4.35 25.70 10.71
N MET A 374 -3.04 25.46 10.92
CA MET A 374 -2.07 25.31 9.83
C MET A 374 -1.72 23.85 9.49
N TYR A 375 -2.04 22.89 10.35
CA TYR A 375 -1.64 21.49 10.18
C TYR A 375 -2.85 20.57 9.97
N HIS A 376 -2.86 19.85 8.85
CA HIS A 376 -3.91 18.89 8.52
C HIS A 376 -3.81 17.64 9.43
N ARG A 377 -4.83 17.42 10.27
CA ARG A 377 -4.97 16.24 11.15
C ARG A 377 -4.87 14.88 10.43
N ASN A 378 -5.18 14.82 9.13
CA ASN A 378 -5.25 13.55 8.38
C ASN A 378 -3.87 12.95 8.05
N ILE A 379 -2.85 13.79 7.79
CA ILE A 379 -1.49 13.31 7.44
C ILE A 379 -0.82 12.68 8.67
N SER A 380 -1.05 13.25 9.86
CA SER A 380 -0.53 12.72 11.12
C SER A 380 -1.14 11.35 11.48
N LYS A 381 -2.41 11.11 11.15
CA LYS A 381 -3.07 9.79 11.36
C LYS A 381 -2.46 8.68 10.50
N GLN A 382 -2.16 8.96 9.24
CA GLN A 382 -1.52 7.97 8.36
C GLN A 382 -0.10 7.64 8.83
N HIS A 383 0.73 8.65 9.13
CA HIS A 383 2.08 8.43 9.65
C HIS A 383 2.07 7.67 10.99
N GLY A 384 1.15 8.00 11.91
CA GLY A 384 0.98 7.27 13.17
C GLY A 384 0.59 5.81 12.97
N ALA A 385 -0.24 5.52 11.96
CA ALA A 385 -0.60 4.14 11.60
C ALA A 385 0.61 3.36 11.06
N TYR A 386 1.38 3.94 10.12
CA TYR A 386 2.58 3.30 9.58
C TYR A 386 3.66 3.08 10.65
N LEU A 387 3.95 4.11 11.45
CA LEU A 387 4.91 4.05 12.55
C LEU A 387 4.51 3.01 13.60
N GLY A 388 3.22 2.89 13.90
CA GLY A 388 2.72 1.89 14.84
C GLY A 388 2.66 0.46 14.30
N MET A 389 2.64 0.28 12.96
CA MET A 389 2.69 -1.03 12.31
C MET A 389 4.11 -1.46 11.89
N MET A 390 5.17 -0.68 12.17
CA MET A 390 6.55 -0.95 11.68
C MET A 390 6.69 -1.06 10.15
N ARG A 391 5.69 -0.71 9.35
CA ARG A 391 5.80 -0.95 7.90
C ARG A 391 6.96 -0.08 7.35
N GLY A 392 8.06 -0.70 6.94
CA GLY A 392 9.21 -0.13 6.21
C GLY A 392 10.36 0.46 7.03
N THR A 393 10.35 0.36 8.35
CA THR A 393 11.56 0.68 9.14
C THR A 393 12.44 -0.56 9.22
N SER A 394 13.59 -0.55 8.52
CA SER A 394 14.63 -1.56 8.72
C SER A 394 15.33 -1.33 10.06
N SER A 395 15.56 -2.40 10.82
CA SER A 395 16.37 -2.42 12.05
C SER A 395 17.87 -2.21 11.80
N GLN A 396 18.32 -2.10 10.54
CA GLN A 396 19.71 -1.82 10.20
C GLN A 396 20.03 -0.30 10.30
N PRO A 397 21.21 0.09 10.82
CA PRO A 397 21.64 1.48 10.78
C PRO A 397 21.75 1.96 9.32
N VAL A 398 21.10 3.09 9.03
CA VAL A 398 20.91 3.62 7.67
C VAL A 398 22.05 4.58 7.34
N ASP A 399 23.08 4.11 6.63
CA ASP A 399 24.21 4.96 6.20
C ASP A 399 23.89 5.82 4.95
N GLU A 400 22.79 5.56 4.23
CA GLU A 400 22.39 6.35 3.06
C GLU A 400 20.85 6.51 2.99
N MET A 401 20.31 7.59 3.57
CA MET A 401 18.96 8.05 3.21
C MET A 401 19.03 9.07 2.07
N PRO A 402 18.32 8.86 0.94
CA PRO A 402 18.06 9.91 -0.02
C PRO A 402 17.27 11.05 0.63
N SER A 403 17.52 12.29 0.20
CA SER A 403 16.90 13.51 0.75
C SER A 403 15.40 13.65 0.48
N ASP A 404 14.79 12.71 -0.24
CA ASP A 404 13.40 12.80 -0.67
C ASP A 404 12.47 12.11 0.36
N HIS A 405 11.65 12.91 1.02
CA HIS A 405 10.74 12.54 2.11
C HIS A 405 9.56 11.63 1.72
N TYR A 406 9.60 10.97 0.56
CA TYR A 406 8.51 10.13 0.08
C TYR A 406 8.78 8.65 0.40
N ASN A 407 8.02 8.12 1.37
CA ASN A 407 7.94 6.72 1.81
C ASN A 407 9.09 6.15 2.65
N ILE A 408 9.28 6.63 3.89
CA ILE A 408 10.12 5.95 4.91
C ILE A 408 9.54 4.57 5.35
N PHE A 409 8.38 4.19 4.79
CA PHE A 409 7.56 3.07 5.24
C PHE A 409 7.42 1.93 4.21
N SER A 410 8.31 1.87 3.21
CA SER A 410 8.44 0.79 2.23
C SER A 410 9.67 -0.09 2.48
N ASN A 411 9.64 -1.36 2.08
CA ASN A 411 10.84 -2.19 2.04
C ASN A 411 11.73 -1.84 0.83
N GLY A 412 12.97 -2.35 0.80
CA GLY A 412 13.92 -2.07 -0.28
C GLY A 412 13.41 -2.44 -1.68
N VAL A 413 12.60 -3.50 -1.78
CA VAL A 413 11.96 -3.91 -3.05
C VAL A 413 10.91 -2.90 -3.50
N GLN A 414 10.03 -2.47 -2.61
CA GLN A 414 9.03 -1.43 -2.86
C GLN A 414 9.70 -0.10 -3.27
N HIS A 415 10.78 0.29 -2.58
CA HIS A 415 11.56 1.48 -2.94
C HIS A 415 12.16 1.37 -4.34
N THR A 416 12.80 0.24 -4.64
CA THR A 416 13.45 0.00 -5.94
C THR A 416 12.43 0.01 -7.06
N LEU A 417 11.31 -0.72 -6.90
CA LEU A 417 10.24 -0.77 -7.88
C LEU A 417 9.57 0.58 -8.08
N SER A 418 9.29 1.31 -7.00
CA SER A 418 8.73 2.67 -7.07
C SER A 418 9.67 3.61 -7.82
N HIS A 419 10.98 3.55 -7.55
CA HIS A 419 11.98 4.38 -8.22
C HIS A 419 12.16 4.00 -9.70
N GLU A 420 12.16 2.71 -10.03
CA GLU A 420 12.19 2.21 -11.42
C GLU A 420 10.95 2.62 -12.20
N LEU A 421 9.75 2.45 -11.61
CA LEU A 421 8.48 2.92 -12.18
C LEU A 421 8.50 4.42 -12.42
N THR A 422 8.97 5.20 -11.43
CA THR A 422 9.02 6.66 -11.54
C THR A 422 9.96 7.07 -12.66
N ARG A 423 11.11 6.40 -12.78
CA ARG A 423 12.07 6.64 -13.86
C ARG A 423 11.50 6.27 -15.23
N GLU A 424 10.80 5.14 -15.37
CA GLU A 424 10.17 4.77 -16.64
C GLU A 424 9.06 5.74 -17.04
N VAL A 425 8.20 6.13 -16.09
CA VAL A 425 7.10 7.07 -16.34
C VAL A 425 7.63 8.44 -16.77
N THR A 426 8.66 8.95 -16.10
CA THR A 426 9.28 10.24 -16.44
C THR A 426 10.04 10.19 -17.78
N GLN A 427 10.79 9.12 -18.06
CA GLN A 427 11.54 8.97 -19.32
C GLN A 427 10.63 8.74 -20.53
N SER A 428 9.48 8.07 -20.35
CA SER A 428 8.50 7.87 -21.43
C SER A 428 7.92 9.19 -21.96
N PHE A 429 7.97 10.25 -21.14
CA PHE A 429 7.42 11.58 -21.47
C PHE A 429 8.43 12.55 -22.09
N ASP A 430 9.73 12.42 -21.78
CA ASP A 430 10.77 13.25 -22.40
C ASP A 430 10.90 13.00 -23.92
N VAL A 431 10.45 11.83 -24.41
CA VAL A 431 10.45 11.50 -25.84
C VAL A 431 9.25 12.12 -26.58
N THR A 432 8.16 12.46 -25.88
CA THR A 432 6.94 13.03 -26.48
C THR A 432 6.93 14.56 -26.53
N PHE A 433 7.84 15.25 -25.82
CA PHE A 433 7.99 16.71 -25.85
C PHE A 433 9.37 17.18 -26.35
N GLY A 434 9.89 16.53 -27.40
CA GLY A 434 11.00 17.04 -28.21
C GLY A 434 10.50 17.86 -29.41
N SER A 435 10.33 19.17 -29.22
CA SER A 435 10.18 20.23 -30.25
C SER A 435 9.48 19.90 -31.59
N VAL A 436 8.21 20.30 -31.72
CA VAL A 436 7.68 20.73 -33.01
C VAL A 436 8.28 22.12 -33.31
N GLY A 437 9.42 22.13 -33.97
CA GLY A 437 10.07 23.32 -34.52
C GLY A 437 10.20 23.18 -36.03
N ALA A 438 9.56 24.08 -36.77
CA ALA A 438 9.55 24.11 -38.23
C ALA A 438 10.96 24.19 -38.85
N GLY A 439 11.23 23.39 -39.87
CA GLY A 439 12.29 23.69 -40.85
C GLY A 439 12.97 22.49 -41.52
N SER A 440 12.77 22.40 -42.85
CA SER A 440 13.62 21.76 -43.85
C SER A 440 13.51 20.24 -44.07
N ALA A 441 12.90 19.91 -45.22
CA ALA A 441 13.05 18.63 -45.90
C ALA A 441 14.53 18.33 -46.20
N ALA A 442 14.98 17.12 -45.86
CA ALA A 442 16.10 16.45 -46.52
C ALA A 442 15.95 14.93 -46.37
N THR A 443 15.97 14.27 -47.52
CA THR A 443 15.83 12.85 -47.77
C THR A 443 17.01 12.04 -47.21
N THR A 444 16.75 10.97 -46.44
CA THR A 444 17.61 9.77 -46.48
C THR A 444 16.85 8.51 -46.07
N ALA A 445 16.79 7.56 -47.02
CA ALA A 445 16.40 6.18 -46.80
C ALA A 445 17.51 5.41 -46.05
N GLY A 446 17.16 4.39 -45.27
CA GLY A 446 18.16 3.52 -44.64
C GLY A 446 17.60 2.45 -43.70
N THR A 447 17.06 1.39 -44.28
CA THR A 447 17.24 -0.03 -43.90
C THR A 447 17.14 -0.46 -42.42
N ILE A 448 16.06 -1.19 -42.14
CA ILE A 448 15.91 -2.08 -40.99
C ILE A 448 16.72 -3.37 -41.26
N ALA A 449 17.69 -3.67 -40.39
CA ALA A 449 18.29 -4.99 -40.21
C ALA A 449 18.46 -5.16 -38.68
N GLY A 450 17.95 -6.18 -38.01
CA GLY A 450 17.68 -7.54 -38.43
C GLY A 450 18.90 -8.41 -38.11
N THR A 451 19.10 -8.78 -36.85
CA THR A 451 20.02 -9.88 -36.49
C THR A 451 19.58 -10.59 -35.21
N THR A 452 18.91 -11.72 -35.44
CA THR A 452 18.88 -12.89 -34.56
C THR A 452 20.08 -13.81 -34.85
N ALA A 453 20.44 -14.63 -33.86
CA ALA A 453 21.39 -15.77 -33.85
C ALA A 453 22.88 -15.38 -33.58
N SER A 454 23.63 -16.06 -32.70
CA SER A 454 23.71 -17.53 -32.53
C SER A 454 24.24 -17.99 -31.16
N LEU A 455 23.91 -19.23 -30.83
CA LEU A 455 24.30 -20.09 -29.71
C LEU A 455 25.78 -20.55 -29.70
N ILE A 456 26.25 -20.91 -28.48
CA ILE A 456 27.18 -22.01 -28.10
C ILE A 456 28.63 -21.92 -28.62
N GLU A 457 29.62 -21.84 -27.73
CA GLU A 457 30.44 -22.96 -27.21
C GLU A 457 31.63 -22.49 -26.35
N LEU A 458 32.12 -23.41 -25.50
CA LEU A 458 33.44 -23.48 -24.85
C LEU A 458 33.67 -22.76 -23.52
N THR A 459 33.37 -23.52 -22.47
CA THR A 459 34.03 -23.53 -21.16
C THR A 459 35.55 -23.72 -21.29
N GLY A 460 36.33 -22.87 -20.64
CA GLY A 460 37.76 -23.09 -20.45
C GLY A 460 38.45 -22.00 -19.65
N GLY A 461 38.74 -22.29 -18.38
CA GLY A 461 40.01 -21.92 -17.74
C GLY A 461 40.20 -20.50 -17.20
N SER A 462 40.16 -20.43 -15.86
CA SER A 462 41.23 -19.87 -15.01
C SER A 462 41.47 -18.35 -14.91
N SER A 463 41.14 -17.84 -13.71
CA SER A 463 41.95 -16.95 -12.85
C SER A 463 42.75 -15.79 -13.46
N MET A 464 42.48 -14.56 -13.02
CA MET A 464 43.37 -13.81 -12.12
C MET A 464 42.78 -12.44 -11.75
N SER A 465 42.99 -12.06 -10.49
CA SER A 465 42.74 -10.75 -9.89
C SER A 465 43.53 -9.64 -10.57
N PHE A 466 43.06 -8.39 -10.48
CA PHE A 466 43.91 -7.29 -10.01
C PHE A 466 43.09 -6.14 -9.44
N ALA A 467 43.52 -5.70 -8.26
CA ALA A 467 43.06 -4.52 -7.56
C ALA A 467 43.87 -3.28 -7.95
N ALA A 468 43.28 -2.12 -7.67
CA ALA A 468 43.93 -0.83 -7.35
C ALA A 468 44.50 0.06 -8.48
N ALA A 469 43.88 1.23 -8.66
CA ALA A 469 44.48 2.58 -8.55
C ALA A 469 43.39 3.63 -8.91
N VAL A 470 42.82 4.38 -7.96
CA VAL A 470 43.34 5.61 -7.34
C VAL A 470 43.24 6.86 -8.23
N SER A 471 42.33 7.75 -7.81
CA SER A 471 42.44 9.21 -7.76
C SER A 471 42.49 10.03 -9.06
N ALA A 472 41.46 10.85 -9.26
CA ALA A 472 41.53 12.32 -9.17
C ALA A 472 40.54 13.01 -10.13
N ALA A 473 39.55 13.72 -9.59
CA ALA A 473 39.18 15.08 -10.00
C ALA A 473 37.97 15.58 -9.22
N ASN A 474 38.25 16.27 -8.12
CA ASN A 474 37.35 17.25 -7.52
C ASN A 474 37.38 18.52 -8.40
N ALA A 475 36.22 19.00 -8.86
CA ALA A 475 36.04 20.40 -9.25
C ALA A 475 34.55 20.79 -9.27
N VAL A 476 34.06 21.21 -8.10
CA VAL A 476 32.87 22.03 -7.92
C VAL A 476 33.07 23.40 -8.59
N LYS A 477 32.05 23.93 -9.30
CA LYS A 477 31.71 25.37 -9.42
C LYS A 477 30.35 25.59 -10.14
N PRO A 478 29.68 26.75 -10.01
CA PRO A 478 28.32 26.83 -9.48
C PRO A 478 27.27 27.38 -10.47
N ARG A 479 25.98 27.18 -10.13
CA ARG A 479 24.81 27.77 -10.81
C ARG A 479 24.80 29.31 -10.72
N PRO A 480 24.37 30.03 -11.78
CA PRO A 480 24.18 31.47 -11.72
C PRO A 480 22.80 31.85 -11.15
N GLN A 481 22.82 32.84 -10.26
CA GLN A 481 21.64 33.59 -9.82
C GLN A 481 21.04 34.44 -10.96
N ARG A 482 19.71 34.52 -11.03
CA ARG A 482 19.01 35.62 -11.72
C ARG A 482 18.27 36.48 -10.70
N LYS A 483 18.62 37.78 -10.74
CA LYS A 483 18.03 38.89 -9.99
C LYS A 483 16.62 39.18 -10.49
N GLY A 484 15.77 39.66 -9.57
CA GLY A 484 14.38 39.99 -9.81
C GLY A 484 14.13 41.32 -10.52
N TRP A 485 12.84 41.55 -10.76
CA TRP A 485 12.24 42.85 -11.02
C TRP A 485 10.86 42.93 -10.35
N SER A 486 10.60 44.11 -9.81
CA SER A 486 9.45 44.53 -9.03
C SER A 486 8.44 45.30 -9.89
N HIS A 487 7.17 45.20 -9.48
CA HIS A 487 6.06 46.16 -9.61
C HIS A 487 5.53 46.56 -11.01
N TYR A 488 4.23 46.28 -11.22
CA TYR A 488 3.06 47.16 -11.44
C TYR A 488 1.88 46.17 -11.56
N GLY A 489 0.64 46.39 -11.16
CA GLY A 489 -0.20 47.54 -10.87
C GLY A 489 -1.63 46.99 -11.01
N GLY A 490 -2.52 47.31 -10.08
CA GLY A 490 -3.84 46.70 -9.99
C GLY A 490 -4.76 47.03 -11.17
N LEU A 491 -5.73 46.14 -11.39
CA LEU A 491 -6.99 46.49 -12.03
C LEU A 491 -8.11 45.60 -11.49
N SER A 492 -9.03 46.27 -10.80
CA SER A 492 -10.34 45.79 -10.40
C SER A 492 -11.21 45.55 -11.63
N LEU A 493 -11.94 44.42 -11.67
CA LEU A 493 -13.21 44.35 -12.38
C LEU A 493 -14.25 43.67 -11.49
N THR A 494 -15.37 44.38 -11.39
CA THR A 494 -16.58 44.16 -10.59
C THR A 494 -17.40 42.94 -11.02
N PRO A 495 -18.31 42.44 -10.16
CA PRO A 495 -19.16 41.29 -10.45
C PRO A 495 -20.45 41.70 -11.18
N THR A 496 -20.83 40.98 -12.22
CA THR A 496 -22.18 41.04 -12.80
C THR A 496 -23.00 39.84 -12.35
N LYS A 497 -23.99 40.12 -11.48
CA LYS A 497 -25.16 39.28 -11.25
C LYS A 497 -26.14 39.49 -12.40
N THR A 498 -26.72 38.40 -12.92
CA THR A 498 -28.09 38.39 -13.45
C THR A 498 -28.74 37.03 -13.21
N CYS A 499 -29.82 37.04 -12.44
CA CYS A 499 -30.80 35.96 -12.31
C CYS A 499 -31.48 35.67 -13.65
N ALA A 500 -31.79 34.39 -13.90
CA ALA A 500 -32.97 34.00 -14.67
C ALA A 500 -33.56 32.72 -14.06
N THR A 501 -34.76 32.87 -13.52
CA THR A 501 -35.69 31.82 -13.11
C THR A 501 -36.38 31.23 -14.33
N SER A 502 -36.49 29.90 -14.43
CA SER A 502 -37.62 29.27 -15.13
C SER A 502 -37.85 27.84 -14.63
N SER A 503 -39.04 27.68 -14.05
CA SER A 503 -39.81 26.49 -13.70
C SER A 503 -40.01 25.49 -14.84
N GLY A 504 -40.12 24.20 -14.52
CA GLY A 504 -40.68 23.19 -15.44
C GLY A 504 -40.58 21.75 -14.96
N LEU A 505 -41.41 21.37 -13.99
CA LEU A 505 -41.74 19.96 -13.70
C LEU A 505 -42.57 19.37 -14.85
N PRO A 506 -42.48 18.04 -15.07
CA PRO A 506 -43.71 17.25 -15.09
C PRO A 506 -43.63 16.01 -14.18
N VAL A 507 -44.81 15.60 -13.73
CA VAL A 507 -45.11 14.53 -12.79
C VAL A 507 -45.71 13.32 -13.54
N PHE A 508 -45.51 12.13 -12.96
CA PHE A 508 -46.25 10.84 -13.07
C PHE A 508 -45.72 9.74 -14.02
N PRO A 509 -45.99 8.43 -13.75
CA PRO A 509 -46.68 7.82 -12.60
C PRO A 509 -45.92 6.67 -11.88
N GLU A 510 -46.48 6.32 -10.72
CA GLU A 510 -46.19 5.16 -9.87
C GLU A 510 -46.32 3.82 -10.62
N SER A 511 -45.41 2.88 -10.32
CA SER A 511 -45.66 1.45 -10.51
C SER A 511 -45.22 0.67 -9.27
N THR A 512 -46.24 0.24 -8.54
CA THR A 512 -46.30 -0.74 -7.47
C THR A 512 -45.45 -1.99 -7.77
N PHE A 513 -44.57 -2.39 -6.84
CA PHE A 513 -44.14 -3.79 -6.75
C PHE A 513 -44.16 -4.26 -5.30
N MET A 514 -44.84 -5.39 -5.12
CA MET A 514 -45.28 -5.94 -3.85
C MET A 514 -44.14 -6.58 -3.06
N TRP A 515 -44.12 -6.25 -1.78
CA TRP A 515 -43.33 -6.89 -0.74
C TRP A 515 -44.08 -8.15 -0.27
N ASN A 516 -43.60 -9.34 -0.61
CA ASN A 516 -44.05 -10.58 0.03
C ASN A 516 -43.14 -10.87 1.22
N GLY A 517 -43.59 -10.44 2.40
CA GLY A 517 -43.10 -10.98 3.66
C GLY A 517 -43.68 -12.38 3.90
N GLN A 518 -42.82 -13.31 4.31
CA GLN A 518 -43.25 -14.45 5.11
C GLN A 518 -42.46 -14.40 6.42
N ASP A 519 -43.10 -13.79 7.41
CA ASP A 519 -42.87 -14.09 8.81
C ASP A 519 -43.43 -15.48 9.14
N GLY A 520 -42.64 -16.28 9.84
CA GLY A 520 -43.02 -17.57 10.37
C GLY A 520 -42.17 -17.87 11.61
N THR A 521 -42.37 -17.07 12.66
CA THR A 521 -41.84 -17.35 14.00
C THR A 521 -42.67 -18.39 14.74
N GLN A 522 -41.96 -19.17 15.56
CA GLN A 522 -42.35 -19.83 16.82
C GLN A 522 -42.69 -21.35 16.78
N PRO A 523 -42.58 -22.08 17.91
CA PRO A 523 -41.32 -22.41 18.59
C PRO A 523 -41.28 -23.88 19.07
N GLN A 524 -40.11 -24.50 19.16
CA GLN A 524 -39.71 -25.45 20.21
C GLN A 524 -38.23 -25.80 20.08
#